data_AF-A0A3N1VSA8-F1
#
_entry.id   AF-A0A3N1VSA8-F1
#
_cell.length_a   1.000
_cell.length_b   1.000
_cell.length_c   1.000
_cell.angle_alpha   90.00
_cell.angle_beta   90.00
_cell.angle_gamma   90.00
#
_symmetry.space_group_name_H-M   'P 1'
#
loop_
_entity.id
_entity.type
_entity.pdbx_description
1 polymer ?
#
loop_
_entity_poly.entity_id
_entity_poly.type
_entity_poly.pdbx_seq_one_letter_code
_entity_poly.pdbx_strand_id
1 'polypeptide(L)'
;MKKQQIAWLVVLMAGLFGVLTASGPLLAQEPGFTRQDRDLLIELRTRMLEIDKRFEQIDKRFEQIDKRLEQVDKRFDQLMHFLYILAGIFTSLVVAVIGFAYWDRRTIVSQAKKETKEDLEREGRLRDVILALREFAAKNEDLASILKSYHLL
;
A
#
# COMPACT_ATOMS: atom_id res chain seq x y z
N MET A 1 -15.62 -107.37 7.85
CA MET A 1 -15.02 -106.38 8.79
C MET A 1 -14.87 -104.95 8.22
N LYS A 2 -14.93 -104.72 6.89
CA LYS A 2 -14.77 -103.36 6.30
C LYS A 2 -15.94 -102.37 6.54
N LYS A 3 -17.19 -102.83 6.70
CA LYS A 3 -18.35 -101.94 6.86
C LYS A 3 -18.36 -101.14 8.18
N GLN A 4 -17.89 -101.74 9.27
CA GLN A 4 -17.82 -101.04 10.57
C GLN A 4 -16.71 -99.99 10.63
N GLN A 5 -15.58 -100.22 9.95
CA GLN A 5 -14.51 -99.21 9.88
C GLN A 5 -14.92 -97.96 9.07
N ILE A 6 -15.70 -98.13 7.99
CA ILE A 6 -16.19 -97.01 7.18
C ILE A 6 -17.19 -96.18 8.01
N ALA A 7 -18.06 -96.82 8.79
CA ALA A 7 -19.01 -96.12 9.64
C ALA A 7 -18.31 -95.24 10.69
N TRP A 8 -17.27 -95.76 11.35
CA TRP A 8 -16.49 -94.98 12.32
C TRP A 8 -15.72 -93.81 11.69
N LEU A 9 -15.16 -93.99 10.49
CA LEU A 9 -14.50 -92.92 9.76
C LEU A 9 -15.46 -91.79 9.35
N VAL A 10 -16.69 -92.13 8.93
CA VAL A 10 -17.71 -91.13 8.55
C VAL A 10 -18.16 -90.32 9.77
N VAL A 11 -18.30 -90.94 10.94
CA VAL A 11 -18.65 -90.23 12.19
C VAL A 11 -17.52 -89.29 12.62
N LEU A 12 -16.27 -89.74 12.50
CA LEU A 12 -15.09 -88.91 12.82
C LEU A 12 -14.96 -87.72 11.85
N MET A 13 -15.19 -87.95 10.56
CA MET A 13 -15.19 -86.90 9.54
C MET A 13 -16.35 -85.93 9.70
N ALA A 14 -17.54 -86.40 10.10
CA ALA A 14 -18.68 -85.54 10.40
C ALA A 14 -18.44 -84.68 11.66
N GLY A 15 -17.79 -85.25 12.68
CA GLY A 15 -17.34 -84.50 13.86
C GLY A 15 -16.28 -83.46 13.51
N LEU A 16 -15.29 -83.82 12.68
CA LEU A 16 -14.24 -82.91 12.23
C LEU A 16 -14.80 -81.79 11.34
N PHE A 17 -15.75 -82.13 10.45
CA PHE A 17 -16.44 -81.17 9.59
C PHE A 17 -17.32 -80.23 10.42
N GLY A 18 -18.00 -80.72 11.46
CA GLY A 18 -18.76 -79.90 12.41
C GLY A 18 -17.89 -78.87 13.12
N VAL A 19 -16.68 -79.25 13.56
CA VAL A 19 -15.71 -78.34 14.20
C VAL A 19 -15.10 -77.36 13.20
N LEU A 20 -14.85 -77.79 11.96
CA LEU A 20 -14.33 -76.94 10.88
C LEU A 20 -15.37 -75.94 10.37
N THR A 21 -16.68 -76.26 10.43
CA THR A 21 -17.78 -75.33 10.13
C THR A 21 -18.14 -74.43 11.32
N ALA A 22 -17.88 -74.87 12.55
CA ALA A 22 -18.03 -74.05 13.75
C ALA A 22 -16.92 -72.99 13.88
N SER A 23 -15.88 -73.09 13.05
CA SER A 23 -14.88 -72.05 12.80
C SER A 23 -15.10 -71.35 11.45
N GLY A 24 -16.37 -71.23 11.01
CA GLY A 24 -16.78 -70.18 10.07
C GLY A 24 -16.48 -68.80 10.68
N PRO A 25 -16.14 -67.78 9.87
CA PRO A 25 -15.53 -66.56 10.35
C PRO A 25 -16.41 -65.97 11.45
N LEU A 26 -15.79 -65.52 12.55
CA LEU A 26 -16.37 -64.48 13.39
C LEU A 26 -16.67 -63.29 12.48
N LEU A 27 -17.78 -63.31 11.74
CA LEU A 27 -18.42 -62.10 11.29
C LEU A 27 -18.97 -61.52 12.58
N ALA A 28 -18.10 -60.74 13.23
CA ALA A 28 -18.47 -59.79 14.24
C ALA A 28 -19.76 -59.15 13.75
N GLN A 29 -20.88 -59.52 14.39
CA GLN A 29 -22.12 -58.82 14.20
C GLN A 29 -21.82 -57.41 14.70
N GLU A 30 -21.54 -56.50 13.77
CA GLU A 30 -21.32 -55.08 14.03
C GLU A 30 -22.39 -54.67 15.04
N PRO A 31 -22.01 -54.18 16.25
CA PRO A 31 -23.00 -53.87 17.26
C PRO A 31 -23.96 -52.84 16.68
N GLY A 32 -25.22 -53.25 16.51
CA GLY A 32 -26.26 -52.40 15.93
C GLY A 32 -26.42 -51.13 16.75
N PHE A 33 -26.72 -50.02 16.08
CA PHE A 33 -26.84 -48.68 16.65
C PHE A 33 -27.60 -48.68 17.99
N THR A 34 -26.88 -48.45 19.09
CA THR A 34 -27.38 -48.63 20.45
C THR A 34 -28.29 -47.47 20.87
N ARG A 35 -29.01 -47.60 22.00
CA ARG A 35 -29.78 -46.46 22.54
C ARG A 35 -28.88 -45.28 22.92
N GLN A 36 -27.69 -45.57 23.42
CA GLN A 36 -26.71 -44.56 23.81
C GLN A 36 -26.23 -43.76 22.60
N ASP A 37 -26.05 -44.41 21.44
CA ASP A 37 -25.69 -43.72 20.19
C ASP A 37 -26.83 -42.80 19.71
N ARG A 38 -28.10 -43.16 19.94
CA ARG A 38 -29.25 -42.30 19.63
C ARG A 38 -29.29 -41.05 20.51
N ASP A 39 -29.02 -41.20 21.79
CA ASP A 39 -29.00 -40.07 22.73
C ASP A 39 -27.85 -39.11 22.40
N LEU A 40 -26.67 -39.64 22.06
CA LEU A 40 -25.54 -38.85 21.57
C LEU A 40 -25.86 -38.09 20.28
N LEU A 41 -26.55 -38.73 19.32
CA LEU A 41 -27.01 -38.05 18.10
C LEU A 41 -28.00 -36.91 18.39
N ILE A 42 -28.88 -37.07 19.38
CA ILE A 42 -29.85 -36.05 19.77
C ILE A 42 -29.12 -34.86 20.42
N GLU A 43 -28.15 -35.13 21.30
CA GLU A 43 -27.32 -34.07 21.91
C GLU A 43 -26.51 -33.33 20.84
N LEU A 44 -25.85 -34.07 19.94
CA LEU A 44 -25.09 -33.49 18.83
C LEU A 44 -25.97 -32.62 17.93
N ARG A 45 -27.17 -33.09 17.57
CA ARG A 45 -28.14 -32.29 16.79
C ARG A 45 -28.52 -31.01 17.53
N THR A 46 -28.72 -31.08 18.84
CA THR A 46 -29.08 -29.91 19.67
C THR A 46 -27.95 -28.90 19.71
N ARG A 47 -26.70 -29.34 19.92
CA ARG A 47 -25.52 -28.48 19.85
C ARG A 47 -25.34 -27.86 18.47
N MET A 48 -25.55 -28.61 17.40
CA MET A 48 -25.48 -28.08 16.03
C MET A 48 -26.51 -26.96 15.81
N LEU A 49 -27.75 -27.15 16.25
CA LEU A 49 -28.78 -26.11 16.15
C LEU A 49 -28.45 -24.85 16.97
N GLU A 50 -27.78 -25.01 18.12
CA GLU A 50 -27.29 -23.87 18.90
C GLU A 50 -26.15 -23.15 18.18
N ILE A 51 -25.22 -23.90 17.59
CA ILE A 51 -24.14 -23.37 16.76
C ILE A 51 -24.70 -22.58 15.58
N ASP A 52 -25.68 -23.12 14.86
CA ASP A 52 -26.33 -22.45 13.73
C ASP A 52 -26.93 -21.10 14.14
N LYS A 53 -27.63 -21.05 15.28
CA LYS A 53 -28.18 -19.79 15.82
C LYS A 53 -27.10 -18.76 16.16
N ARG A 54 -25.95 -19.20 16.67
CA ARG A 54 -24.83 -18.31 16.96
C ARG A 54 -24.17 -17.80 15.68
N PHE A 55 -24.06 -18.63 14.64
CA PHE A 55 -23.58 -18.19 13.33
C PHE A 55 -24.53 -17.17 12.70
N GLU A 56 -25.84 -17.37 12.77
CA GLU A 56 -26.81 -16.39 12.25
C GLU A 56 -26.69 -15.03 12.97
N GLN A 57 -26.41 -15.02 14.27
CA GLN A 57 -26.12 -13.79 15.00
C GLN A 57 -24.80 -13.13 14.56
N ILE A 58 -23.78 -13.93 14.26
CA ILE A 58 -22.50 -13.45 13.75
C ILE A 58 -22.70 -12.80 12.38
N ASP A 59 -23.45 -13.44 11.48
CA ASP A 59 -23.76 -12.90 10.14
C ASP A 59 -24.46 -11.54 10.22
N LYS A 60 -25.47 -11.41 11.11
CA LYS A 60 -26.14 -10.11 11.34
C LYS A 60 -25.19 -9.03 11.83
N ARG A 61 -24.19 -9.38 12.65
CA ARG A 61 -23.17 -8.42 13.11
C ARG A 61 -22.21 -8.05 11.98
N PHE A 62 -21.83 -9.00 11.13
CA PHE A 62 -21.02 -8.72 9.95
C PHE A 62 -21.73 -7.79 8.97
N GLU A 63 -23.02 -8.03 8.66
CA GLU A 63 -23.81 -7.10 7.84
C GLU A 63 -23.84 -5.67 8.43
N GLN A 64 -23.91 -5.55 9.75
CA GLN A 64 -23.85 -4.25 10.42
C GLN A 64 -22.47 -3.59 10.30
N ILE A 65 -21.39 -4.38 10.33
CA ILE A 65 -20.03 -3.90 10.12
C ILE A 65 -19.87 -3.42 8.68
N ASP A 66 -20.34 -4.18 7.69
CA ASP A 66 -20.26 -3.81 6.27
C ASP A 66 -20.96 -2.48 5.99
N LYS A 67 -22.16 -2.27 6.56
CA LYS A 67 -22.86 -0.98 6.46
C LYS A 67 -22.06 0.19 7.04
N ARG A 68 -21.34 -0.04 8.15
CA ARG A 68 -20.49 0.98 8.77
C ARG A 68 -19.26 1.25 7.92
N LEU A 69 -18.65 0.22 7.33
CA LEU A 69 -17.51 0.36 6.43
C LEU A 69 -17.90 1.14 5.17
N GLU A 70 -19.05 0.83 4.56
CA GLU A 70 -19.55 1.57 3.39
C GLU A 70 -19.78 3.07 3.72
N GLN A 71 -20.25 3.37 4.93
CA GLN A 71 -20.38 4.75 5.39
C GLN A 71 -19.02 5.44 5.59
N VAL A 72 -18.01 4.69 6.06
CA VAL A 72 -16.64 5.19 6.22
C VAL A 72 -16.02 5.49 4.86
N ASP A 73 -16.16 4.58 3.88
CA ASP A 73 -15.65 4.76 2.52
C ASP A 73 -16.22 6.02 1.87
N LYS A 74 -17.54 6.26 1.99
CA LYS A 74 -18.16 7.50 1.47
C LYS A 74 -17.55 8.78 2.07
N ARG A 75 -17.18 8.75 3.36
CA ARG A 75 -16.52 9.90 4.00
C ARG A 75 -15.08 10.07 3.54
N PHE A 76 -14.36 8.96 3.33
CA PHE A 76 -13.02 9.00 2.78
C PHE A 76 -12.99 9.52 1.34
N ASP A 77 -13.93 9.10 0.48
CA ASP A 77 -14.06 9.63 -0.88
C ASP A 77 -14.28 11.15 -0.87
N GLN A 78 -15.13 11.65 0.03
CA GLN A 78 -15.35 13.08 0.19
C GLN A 78 -14.08 13.82 0.64
N LEU A 79 -13.31 13.26 1.58
CA LEU A 79 -12.04 13.84 2.04
C LEU A 79 -10.98 13.83 0.93
N MET A 80 -10.87 12.73 0.17
CA MET A 80 -9.97 12.63 -0.97
C MET A 80 -10.32 13.65 -2.04
N HIS A 81 -11.61 13.83 -2.34
CA HIS A 81 -12.08 14.83 -3.30
C HIS A 81 -11.69 16.25 -2.88
N PHE A 82 -11.90 16.60 -1.61
CA PHE A 82 -11.46 17.89 -1.06
C PHE A 82 -9.94 18.08 -1.17
N LEU A 83 -9.16 17.05 -0.83
CA LEU A 83 -7.70 17.08 -0.92
C LEU A 83 -7.22 17.30 -2.35
N TYR A 84 -7.84 16.64 -3.34
CA TYR A 84 -7.53 16.84 -4.76
C TYR A 84 -7.82 18.27 -5.22
N ILE A 85 -8.92 18.88 -4.78
CA ILE A 85 -9.23 20.29 -5.09
C ILE A 85 -8.16 21.22 -4.52
N LEU A 86 -7.79 21.04 -3.25
CA LEU A 86 -6.75 21.84 -2.60
C LEU A 86 -5.39 21.68 -3.29
N ALA A 87 -5.00 20.43 -3.59
CA ALA A 87 -3.78 20.13 -4.33
C ALA A 87 -3.81 20.74 -5.74
N GLY A 88 -4.97 20.77 -6.40
CA GLY A 88 -5.17 21.41 -7.69
C GLY A 88 -4.93 22.92 -7.65
N ILE A 89 -5.49 23.61 -6.65
CA ILE A 89 -5.26 25.05 -6.45
C ILE A 89 -3.77 25.33 -6.18
N PHE A 90 -3.16 24.54 -5.30
CA PHE A 90 -1.74 24.68 -4.99
C PHE A 90 -0.87 24.46 -6.25
N THR A 91 -1.14 23.40 -7.01
CA THR A 91 -0.43 23.11 -8.26
C THR A 91 -0.63 24.23 -9.29
N SER A 92 -1.85 24.77 -9.42
CA SER A 92 -2.14 25.91 -10.28
C SER A 92 -1.32 27.16 -9.90
N LEU A 93 -1.20 27.44 -8.60
CA LEU A 93 -0.38 28.56 -8.11
C LEU A 93 1.11 28.33 -8.40
N VAL A 94 1.62 27.11 -8.18
CA VAL A 94 3.01 26.76 -8.47
C VAL A 94 3.32 26.94 -9.96
N VAL A 95 2.43 26.47 -10.85
CA VAL A 95 2.58 26.64 -12.30
C VAL A 95 2.57 28.13 -12.68
N ALA A 96 1.68 28.93 -12.07
CA ALA A 96 1.65 30.37 -12.31
C ALA A 96 2.95 31.06 -11.88
N VAL A 97 3.49 30.71 -10.70
CA VAL A 97 4.76 31.26 -10.19
C VAL A 97 5.94 30.85 -11.07
N ILE A 98 6.03 29.58 -11.45
CA ILE A 98 7.11 29.10 -12.34
C ILE A 98 7.00 29.76 -13.71
N GLY A 99 5.79 29.86 -14.27
CA GLY A 99 5.55 30.53 -15.54
C GLY A 99 5.92 32.01 -15.48
N PHE A 100 5.57 32.70 -14.40
CA PHE A 100 5.97 34.09 -14.16
C PHE A 100 7.49 34.24 -14.01
N ALA A 101 8.16 33.37 -13.25
CA ALA A 101 9.61 33.41 -13.09
C ALA A 101 10.35 33.14 -14.41
N TYR A 102 9.82 32.24 -15.25
CA TYR A 102 10.36 31.98 -16.58
C TYR A 102 10.20 33.20 -17.51
N TRP A 103 9.07 33.90 -17.40
CA TRP A 103 8.82 35.16 -18.13
C TRP A 103 9.72 36.31 -17.63
N ASP A 104 9.82 36.48 -16.32
CA ASP A 104 10.57 37.55 -15.62
C ASP A 104 12.05 37.60 -16.03
N ARG A 105 12.69 36.43 -16.11
CA ARG A 105 14.09 36.29 -16.56
C ARG A 105 14.34 36.90 -17.94
N ARG A 106 13.33 36.94 -18.81
CA ARG A 106 13.47 37.44 -20.19
C ARG A 106 13.22 38.95 -20.31
N THR A 107 12.48 39.58 -19.39
CA THR A 107 11.98 40.95 -19.55
C THR A 107 12.67 42.02 -18.70
N ILE A 108 13.16 41.71 -17.49
CA ILE A 108 13.68 42.75 -16.57
C ILE A 108 15.16 43.11 -16.83
N VAL A 109 15.98 42.16 -17.30
CA VAL A 109 17.42 42.39 -17.52
C VAL A 109 17.69 43.50 -18.56
N SER A 110 16.79 43.74 -19.51
CA SER A 110 16.97 44.80 -20.51
C SER A 110 16.59 46.20 -20.02
N GLN A 111 15.73 46.33 -19.00
CA GLN A 111 15.28 47.64 -18.49
C GLN A 111 16.24 48.19 -17.43
N ALA A 112 16.68 47.34 -16.49
CA ALA A 112 17.65 47.77 -15.46
C ALA A 112 18.99 48.25 -16.06
N LYS A 113 19.43 47.69 -17.19
CA LYS A 113 20.65 48.15 -17.88
C LYS A 113 20.52 49.51 -18.56
N LYS A 114 19.29 49.96 -18.88
CA LYS A 114 19.06 51.23 -19.58
C LYS A 114 18.98 52.40 -18.61
N GLU A 115 18.22 52.26 -17.53
CA GLU A 115 18.12 53.31 -16.49
C GLU A 115 19.48 53.59 -15.82
N THR A 116 20.28 52.56 -15.51
CA THR A 116 21.61 52.77 -14.91
C THR A 116 22.64 53.36 -15.88
N LYS A 117 22.47 53.23 -17.21
CA LYS A 117 23.38 53.84 -18.18
C LYS A 117 23.05 55.31 -18.43
N GLU A 118 21.77 55.66 -18.51
CA GLU A 118 21.34 57.03 -18.80
C GLU A 118 21.60 57.98 -17.63
N ASP A 119 21.47 57.52 -16.37
CA ASP A 119 21.82 58.34 -15.19
C ASP A 119 23.33 58.56 -15.06
N LEU A 120 24.14 57.56 -15.43
CA LEU A 120 25.61 57.66 -15.43
C LEU A 120 26.13 58.60 -16.55
N GLU A 121 25.41 58.68 -17.68
CA GLU A 121 25.72 59.59 -18.78
C GLU A 121 25.20 61.02 -18.53
N ARG A 122 24.05 61.19 -17.87
CA ARG A 122 23.47 62.51 -17.54
C ARG A 122 24.19 63.25 -16.42
N GLU A 123 24.66 62.55 -15.39
CA GLU A 123 25.25 63.24 -14.23
C GLU A 123 26.64 63.82 -14.47
N GLY A 124 27.30 63.59 -15.60
CA GLY A 124 28.67 64.11 -15.83
C GLY A 124 29.73 63.59 -14.85
N ARG A 125 29.34 62.88 -13.79
CA ARG A 125 30.18 62.33 -12.73
C ARG A 125 31.28 61.43 -13.27
N LEU A 126 31.05 60.69 -14.34
CA LEU A 126 32.12 59.91 -14.98
C LEU A 126 33.21 60.82 -15.56
N ARG A 127 32.84 61.95 -16.17
CA ARG A 127 33.80 62.94 -16.67
C ARG A 127 34.51 63.64 -15.52
N ASP A 128 33.78 64.03 -14.47
CA ASP A 128 34.37 64.70 -13.30
C ASP A 128 35.32 63.77 -12.53
N VAL A 129 34.96 62.49 -12.39
CA VAL A 129 35.83 61.47 -11.78
C VAL A 129 37.05 61.21 -12.66
N ILE A 130 36.92 61.14 -13.98
CA ILE A 130 38.07 60.99 -14.89
C ILE A 130 38.97 62.23 -14.84
N LEU A 131 38.42 63.44 -14.81
CA LEU A 131 39.19 64.68 -14.70
C LEU A 131 39.89 64.81 -13.35
N ALA A 132 39.20 64.49 -12.25
CA ALA A 132 39.80 64.44 -10.92
C ALA A 132 40.90 63.37 -10.87
N LEU A 133 40.66 62.16 -11.37
CA LEU A 133 41.68 61.10 -11.44
C LEU A 133 42.89 61.52 -12.29
N ARG A 134 42.67 62.25 -13.39
CA ARG A 134 43.75 62.79 -14.24
C ARG A 134 44.58 63.85 -13.51
N GLU A 135 43.94 64.74 -12.76
CA GLU A 135 44.62 65.76 -11.95
C GLU A 135 45.40 65.13 -10.78
N PHE A 136 44.85 64.08 -10.15
CA PHE A 136 45.52 63.32 -9.11
C PHE A 136 46.67 62.46 -9.66
N ALA A 137 46.53 61.89 -10.86
CA ALA A 137 47.60 61.15 -11.53
C ALA A 137 48.78 62.04 -11.92
N ALA A 138 48.54 63.33 -12.23
CA ALA A 138 49.63 64.28 -12.48
C ALA A 138 50.47 64.58 -11.23
N LYS A 139 49.97 64.29 -10.02
CA LYS A 139 50.67 64.48 -8.75
C LYS A 139 51.26 63.20 -8.15
N ASN A 140 50.94 62.02 -8.68
CA ASN A 140 51.28 60.73 -8.07
C ASN A 140 51.67 59.69 -9.14
N GLU A 141 52.95 59.32 -9.23
CA GLU A 141 53.50 58.46 -10.28
C GLU A 141 52.86 57.06 -10.31
N ASP A 142 52.52 56.52 -9.16
CA ASP A 142 51.87 55.21 -9.03
C ASP A 142 50.48 55.19 -9.68
N LEU A 143 49.71 56.26 -9.51
CA LEU A 143 48.35 56.37 -10.03
C LEU A 143 48.35 56.57 -11.56
N ALA A 144 49.34 57.31 -12.08
CA ALA A 144 49.55 57.46 -13.52
C ALA A 144 49.89 56.12 -14.20
N SER A 145 50.71 55.28 -13.55
CA SER A 145 51.03 53.95 -14.08
C SER A 145 49.81 53.03 -14.17
N ILE A 146 48.91 53.12 -13.18
CA ILE A 146 47.67 52.33 -13.13
C ILE A 146 46.72 52.81 -14.22
N LEU A 147 46.48 54.11 -14.37
CA LEU A 147 45.61 54.65 -15.42
C LEU A 147 46.08 54.31 -16.84
N LYS A 148 47.40 54.30 -17.07
CA LYS A 148 48.01 53.95 -18.36
C LYS A 148 47.84 52.45 -18.69
N SER A 149 47.84 51.57 -17.69
CA SER A 149 47.62 50.14 -17.90
C SER A 149 46.18 49.80 -18.32
N TYR A 150 45.20 50.60 -17.90
CA TYR A 150 43.79 50.47 -18.28
C TYR A 150 43.37 51.28 -19.54
N HIS A 151 44.33 51.83 -20.31
CA HIS A 151 44.06 52.64 -21.53
C HIS A 151 43.15 53.86 -21.32
N LEU A 152 43.07 54.39 -20.10
CA LEU A 152 42.26 55.58 -19.77
C LEU A 152 43.02 56.91 -19.95
N LEU A 153 44.31 56.84 -20.33
CA LEU A 153 45.25 57.96 -20.43
C LEU A 153 46.15 57.82 -21.65
#